data_AF-A0A0P9FUR2-F1
#
_entry.id   AF-A0A0P9FUR2-F1
#
_cell.length_a   1.000
_cell.length_b   1.000
_cell.length_c   1.000
_cell.angle_alpha   90.00
_cell.angle_beta   90.00
_cell.angle_gamma   90.00
#
_symmetry.space_group_name_H-M   'P 1'
#
loop_
_entity.id
_entity.type
_entity.pdbx_description
1 polymer ?
#
loop_
_entity_poly.entity_id
_entity_poly.type
_entity_poly.pdbx_seq_one_letter_code
_entity_poly.pdbx_strand_id
1 'polypeptide(L)'
;MAIRLVYYDPQYPTCWVNKEISKRVCIYFTQRGFKEVNANELAKIMDEVVRAKEAVNTVAVFAQDIAPATIAYGPLPDNLIRRYLDLGGRVVWIGDVPFFYQGHFNEKRESWGFIGERQILGVFTHFTWPLHVDMTANGFKWGLKLKWTGYRPAAPSPSSLTYILASSQGGAYAHAWLKNFNKDYPNSGFLRIWDYALHDISDRMLEELYNVSTHLLE
;
A
#
# COMPACT_ATOMS: atom_id res chain seq x y z
N MET A 1 12.54 -16.87 -7.35
CA MET A 1 12.82 -15.49 -7.83
C MET A 1 11.67 -14.62 -7.37
N ALA A 2 11.95 -13.51 -6.71
CA ALA A 2 10.92 -12.59 -6.23
C ALA A 2 10.14 -11.96 -7.39
N ILE A 3 8.81 -11.99 -7.35
CA ILE A 3 7.95 -11.30 -8.32
C ILE A 3 7.75 -9.86 -7.83
N ARG A 4 8.21 -8.88 -8.60
CA ARG A 4 8.20 -7.46 -8.23
C ARG A 4 7.37 -6.68 -9.23
N LEU A 5 6.21 -6.19 -8.79
CA LEU A 5 5.22 -5.52 -9.63
C LEU A 5 5.07 -4.07 -9.21
N VAL A 6 4.91 -3.17 -10.19
CA VAL A 6 4.41 -1.82 -9.97
C VAL A 6 3.09 -1.66 -10.72
N TYR A 7 2.03 -1.40 -9.97
CA TYR A 7 0.69 -1.20 -10.53
C TYR A 7 0.52 0.24 -10.99
N TYR A 8 0.25 0.39 -12.28
CA TYR A 8 -0.12 1.64 -12.91
C TYR A 8 -1.03 1.36 -14.11
N ASP A 9 -2.21 1.95 -14.09
CA ASP A 9 -3.20 1.86 -15.15
C ASP A 9 -3.83 3.26 -15.40
N PRO A 10 -3.46 3.95 -16.49
CA PRO A 10 -3.95 5.30 -16.77
C PRO A 10 -5.46 5.35 -17.07
N GLN A 11 -6.12 4.21 -17.28
CA GLN A 11 -7.56 4.10 -17.50
C GLN A 11 -8.36 3.95 -16.20
N TYR A 12 -7.65 3.81 -15.06
CA TYR A 12 -8.23 3.77 -13.72
C TYR A 12 -8.05 5.09 -12.98
N PRO A 13 -8.95 5.42 -12.03
CA PRO A 13 -8.93 6.68 -11.32
C PRO A 13 -7.80 6.77 -10.29
N THR A 14 -7.60 7.98 -9.77
CA THR A 14 -6.73 8.29 -8.62
C THR A 14 -7.48 9.17 -7.62
N CYS A 15 -6.94 9.37 -6.42
CA CYS A 15 -7.47 10.31 -5.43
C CYS A 15 -6.42 11.35 -5.00
N TRP A 16 -5.49 10.95 -4.14
CA TRP A 16 -4.44 11.76 -3.52
C TRP A 16 -3.11 11.65 -4.25
N VAL A 17 -2.96 10.68 -5.16
CA VAL A 17 -1.76 10.50 -5.97
C VAL A 17 -2.12 10.72 -7.43
N ASN A 18 -1.88 11.93 -7.94
CA ASN A 18 -2.27 12.26 -9.30
C ASN A 18 -1.55 11.37 -10.36
N LYS A 19 -2.05 11.38 -11.59
CA LYS A 19 -1.52 10.52 -12.68
C LYS A 19 -0.05 10.78 -13.02
N GLU A 20 0.42 12.04 -12.91
CA GLU A 20 1.80 12.39 -13.20
C GLU A 20 2.76 11.78 -12.18
N ILE A 21 2.43 11.90 -10.89
CA ILE A 21 3.17 11.28 -9.79
C ILE A 21 3.12 9.76 -9.91
N SER A 22 1.94 9.20 -10.19
CA SER A 22 1.76 7.75 -10.41
C SER A 22 2.67 7.25 -11.52
N LYS A 23 2.72 7.95 -12.66
CA LYS A 23 3.61 7.61 -13.78
C LYS A 23 5.07 7.71 -13.39
N ARG A 24 5.47 8.73 -12.62
CA ARG A 24 6.85 8.88 -12.14
C ARG A 24 7.27 7.74 -11.21
N VAL A 25 6.41 7.32 -10.28
CA VAL A 25 6.63 6.13 -9.44
C VAL A 25 6.81 4.89 -10.33
N CYS A 26 5.92 4.68 -11.30
CA CYS A 26 6.01 3.54 -12.22
C CYS A 26 7.36 3.50 -12.97
N ILE A 27 7.78 4.63 -13.56
CA ILE A 27 9.07 4.75 -14.26
C ILE A 27 10.24 4.44 -13.32
N TYR A 28 10.22 4.98 -12.10
CA TYR A 28 11.31 4.76 -11.13
C TYR A 28 11.50 3.29 -10.78
N PHE A 29 10.39 2.56 -10.60
CA PHE A 29 10.38 1.16 -10.22
C PHE A 29 10.72 0.24 -11.41
N THR A 30 10.22 0.53 -12.61
CA THR A 30 10.55 -0.23 -13.83
C THR A 30 12.02 -0.15 -14.17
N GLN A 31 12.65 1.03 -14.03
CA GLN A 31 14.09 1.21 -14.16
C GLN A 31 14.91 0.37 -13.15
N ARG A 32 14.28 -0.11 -12.07
CA ARG A 32 14.88 -0.96 -11.03
C ARG A 32 14.39 -2.41 -11.09
N GLY A 33 13.87 -2.84 -12.23
CA GLY A 33 13.53 -4.23 -12.51
C GLY A 33 12.16 -4.68 -12.02
N PHE A 34 11.29 -3.76 -11.60
CA PHE A 34 9.88 -4.10 -11.38
C PHE A 34 9.16 -4.20 -12.72
N LYS A 35 8.20 -5.12 -12.79
CA LYS A 35 7.30 -5.22 -13.93
C LYS A 35 6.13 -4.24 -13.76
N GLU A 36 5.98 -3.30 -14.69
CA GLU A 36 4.75 -2.52 -14.82
C GLU A 36 3.59 -3.43 -15.19
N VAL A 37 2.47 -3.28 -14.48
CA VAL A 37 1.24 -4.06 -14.71
C VAL A 37 0.03 -3.15 -14.65
N ASN A 38 -0.90 -3.34 -15.58
CA ASN A 38 -2.23 -2.74 -15.52
C ASN A 38 -3.19 -3.53 -14.61
N ALA A 39 -4.44 -3.09 -14.48
CA ALA A 39 -5.40 -3.71 -13.57
C ALA A 39 -5.69 -5.20 -13.86
N ASN A 40 -5.72 -5.59 -15.15
CA ASN A 40 -6.00 -6.97 -15.56
C ASN A 40 -4.77 -7.86 -15.37
N GLU A 41 -3.58 -7.36 -15.70
CA GLU A 41 -2.32 -8.08 -15.53
C GLU A 41 -2.00 -8.31 -14.06
N LEU A 42 -2.23 -7.30 -13.21
CA LEU A 42 -2.10 -7.42 -11.76
C LEU A 42 -3.01 -8.52 -11.22
N ALA A 43 -4.28 -8.53 -11.62
CA ALA A 43 -5.24 -9.55 -11.21
C ALA A 43 -4.80 -10.94 -11.67
N LYS A 44 -4.40 -11.09 -12.93
CA LYS A 44 -3.92 -12.35 -13.47
C LYS A 44 -2.72 -12.89 -12.67
N ILE A 45 -1.71 -12.07 -12.42
CA ILE A 45 -0.50 -12.50 -11.70
C ILE A 45 -0.81 -12.82 -10.23
N MET A 46 -1.61 -11.99 -9.55
CA MET A 46 -2.04 -12.26 -8.17
C MET A 46 -2.81 -13.57 -8.07
N ASP A 47 -3.71 -13.83 -9.01
CA ASP A 47 -4.52 -15.05 -9.07
C ASP A 47 -3.67 -16.30 -9.38
N GLU A 48 -2.67 -16.19 -10.27
CA GLU A 48 -1.68 -17.23 -10.52
C GLU A 48 -0.90 -17.62 -9.26
N VAL A 49 -0.32 -16.64 -8.54
CA VAL A 49 0.45 -16.92 -7.31
C VAL A 49 -0.43 -17.39 -6.15
N VAL A 50 -1.68 -16.91 -6.06
CA VAL A 50 -2.65 -17.39 -5.06
C VAL A 50 -3.00 -18.85 -5.32
N ARG A 51 -3.27 -19.25 -6.57
CA ARG A 51 -3.55 -20.65 -6.93
C ARG A 51 -2.35 -21.56 -6.70
N ALA A 52 -1.15 -21.10 -7.03
CA ALA A 52 0.09 -21.84 -6.80
C ALA A 52 0.49 -21.90 -5.31
N LYS A 53 -0.10 -21.07 -4.45
CA LYS A 53 0.33 -20.83 -3.06
C LYS A 53 1.76 -20.29 -2.96
N GLU A 54 2.14 -19.46 -3.92
CA GLU A 54 3.49 -18.89 -4.10
C GLU A 54 3.47 -17.35 -3.98
N ALA A 55 2.52 -16.78 -3.21
CA ALA A 55 2.48 -15.34 -2.99
C ALA A 55 3.65 -14.83 -2.14
N VAL A 56 4.33 -15.71 -1.41
CA VAL A 56 5.55 -15.40 -0.65
C VAL A 56 6.61 -14.81 -1.57
N ASN A 57 7.36 -13.81 -1.07
CA ASN A 57 8.41 -13.10 -1.82
C ASN A 57 7.90 -12.41 -3.10
N THR A 58 6.61 -12.10 -3.15
CA THR A 58 6.04 -11.25 -4.19
C THR A 58 5.64 -9.90 -3.59
N VAL A 59 5.77 -8.84 -4.39
CA VAL A 59 5.39 -7.48 -3.97
C VAL A 59 4.68 -6.74 -5.11
N ALA A 60 3.60 -6.04 -4.77
CA ALA A 60 2.92 -5.10 -5.64
C ALA A 60 2.98 -3.70 -5.04
N VAL A 61 3.71 -2.81 -5.70
CA VAL A 61 3.78 -1.38 -5.37
C VAL A 61 2.68 -0.65 -6.12
N PHE A 62 1.78 -0.02 -5.40
CA PHE A 62 0.69 0.74 -5.97
C PHE A 62 1.15 2.16 -6.24
N ALA A 63 1.39 2.48 -7.53
CA ALA A 63 1.71 3.83 -7.93
C ALA A 63 0.49 4.76 -7.88
N GLN A 64 -0.72 4.19 -7.93
CA GLN A 64 -2.00 4.85 -7.76
C GLN A 64 -2.64 4.45 -6.43
N ASP A 65 -3.44 5.33 -5.85
CA ASP A 65 -4.02 5.17 -4.51
C ASP A 65 -5.49 4.72 -4.51
N ILE A 66 -5.91 4.03 -5.58
CA ILE A 66 -7.22 3.39 -5.68
C ILE A 66 -7.00 1.96 -6.20
N ALA A 67 -7.56 0.98 -5.48
CA ALA A 67 -7.45 -0.43 -5.87
C ALA A 67 -8.38 -0.73 -7.04
N PRO A 68 -7.93 -1.45 -8.08
CA PRO A 68 -8.79 -1.79 -9.20
C PRO A 68 -9.83 -2.85 -8.78
N ALA A 69 -11.04 -2.73 -9.36
CA ALA A 69 -12.14 -3.67 -9.17
C ALA A 69 -11.79 -5.11 -9.59
N THR A 70 -10.71 -5.30 -10.35
CA THR A 70 -10.21 -6.62 -10.79
C THR A 70 -9.59 -7.44 -9.65
N ILE A 71 -9.21 -6.83 -8.53
CA ILE A 71 -8.60 -7.51 -7.37
C ILE A 71 -9.31 -7.22 -6.04
N ALA A 72 -10.05 -6.12 -5.98
CA ALA A 72 -10.89 -5.72 -4.86
C ALA A 72 -12.33 -5.58 -5.38
N TYR A 73 -13.13 -6.64 -5.28
CA TYR A 73 -14.49 -6.77 -5.80
C TYR A 73 -15.56 -6.11 -4.92
N GLY A 74 -15.31 -5.99 -3.62
CA GLY A 74 -16.22 -5.42 -2.63
C GLY A 74 -15.53 -5.15 -1.30
N PRO A 75 -16.18 -4.49 -0.32
CA PRO A 75 -15.62 -4.27 1.00
C PRO A 75 -15.75 -5.53 1.88
N LEU A 76 -15.09 -6.63 1.48
CA LEU A 76 -15.14 -7.96 2.10
C LEU A 76 -13.73 -8.60 2.17
N PRO A 77 -13.48 -9.54 3.09
CA PRO A 77 -12.15 -10.15 3.22
C PRO A 77 -11.83 -11.25 2.17
N ASP A 78 -12.73 -11.59 1.25
CA ASP A 78 -12.56 -12.67 0.26
C ASP A 78 -11.98 -12.18 -1.10
N ASN A 79 -11.70 -10.88 -1.20
CA ASN A 79 -11.05 -10.26 -2.34
C ASN A 79 -9.75 -10.98 -2.74
N LEU A 80 -9.41 -10.94 -4.03
CA LEU A 80 -8.16 -11.51 -4.53
C LEU A 80 -6.93 -10.89 -3.85
N ILE A 81 -6.91 -9.56 -3.70
CA ILE A 81 -5.82 -8.89 -2.99
C ILE A 81 -5.72 -9.36 -1.53
N ARG A 82 -6.83 -9.72 -0.89
CA ARG A 82 -6.80 -10.21 0.49
C ARG A 82 -6.27 -11.63 0.58
N ARG A 83 -6.71 -12.52 -0.31
CA ARG A 83 -6.16 -13.88 -0.46
C ARG A 83 -4.66 -13.87 -0.76
N TYR A 84 -4.21 -12.93 -1.57
CA TYR A 84 -2.79 -12.68 -1.85
C TYR A 84 -2.00 -12.33 -0.57
N LEU A 85 -2.53 -11.42 0.26
CA LEU A 85 -1.92 -11.04 1.53
C LEU A 85 -1.90 -12.20 2.54
N ASP A 86 -2.98 -12.98 2.63
CA ASP A 86 -3.07 -14.14 3.52
C ASP A 86 -2.03 -15.23 3.18
N LEU A 87 -1.60 -15.31 1.92
CA LEU A 87 -0.56 -16.22 1.46
C LEU A 87 0.86 -15.63 1.53
N GLY A 88 1.04 -14.49 2.19
CA GLY A 88 2.35 -13.87 2.41
C GLY A 88 2.83 -12.96 1.27
N GLY A 89 1.92 -12.53 0.39
CA GLY A 89 2.20 -11.44 -0.55
C GLY A 89 2.35 -10.09 0.13
N ARG A 90 3.05 -9.15 -0.51
CA ARG A 90 3.23 -7.78 -0.01
C ARG A 90 2.55 -6.76 -0.93
N VAL A 91 1.79 -5.85 -0.34
CA VAL A 91 1.27 -4.66 -1.03
C VAL A 91 1.90 -3.42 -0.40
N VAL A 92 2.38 -2.48 -1.23
CA VAL A 92 2.89 -1.19 -0.78
C VAL A 92 2.00 -0.09 -1.34
N TRP A 93 1.47 0.73 -0.46
CA TRP A 93 0.43 1.70 -0.75
C TRP A 93 0.85 3.11 -0.33
N ILE A 94 0.58 4.08 -1.20
CA ILE A 94 0.77 5.51 -0.96
C ILE A 94 -0.53 6.28 -1.13
N GLY A 95 -0.67 7.43 -0.46
CA GLY A 95 -1.81 8.33 -0.63
C GLY A 95 -2.99 8.06 0.31
N ASP A 96 -4.21 8.08 -0.23
CA ASP A 96 -5.44 8.06 0.54
C ASP A 96 -5.63 6.73 1.31
N VAL A 97 -6.69 6.68 2.10
CA VAL A 97 -7.07 5.51 2.90
C VAL A 97 -7.25 4.27 2.01
N PRO A 98 -6.53 3.17 2.28
CA PRO A 98 -6.64 1.94 1.50
C PRO A 98 -8.09 1.49 1.36
N PHE A 99 -8.51 1.21 0.12
CA PHE A 99 -9.86 0.74 -0.18
C PHE A 99 -11.00 1.68 0.25
N PHE A 100 -10.74 2.97 0.47
CA PHE A 100 -11.84 3.94 0.60
C PHE A 100 -12.67 4.02 -0.68
N TYR A 101 -11.97 3.91 -1.82
CA TYR A 101 -12.56 3.82 -3.15
C TYR A 101 -12.19 2.49 -3.83
N GLN A 102 -13.10 2.02 -4.67
CA GLN A 102 -12.85 1.01 -5.70
C GLN A 102 -12.73 1.72 -7.05
N GLY A 103 -11.70 1.38 -7.82
CA GLY A 103 -11.48 1.94 -9.15
C GLY A 103 -12.04 1.02 -10.23
N HIS A 104 -12.64 1.59 -11.26
CA HIS A 104 -13.11 0.89 -12.45
C HIS A 104 -12.48 1.53 -13.69
N PHE A 105 -12.50 0.75 -14.78
CA PHE A 105 -12.15 1.23 -16.10
C PHE A 105 -12.94 2.50 -16.49
N ASN A 106 -12.34 3.34 -17.34
CA ASN A 106 -12.83 4.67 -17.71
C ASN A 106 -12.91 5.64 -16.52
N GLU A 107 -11.95 5.56 -15.59
CA GLU A 107 -11.78 6.50 -14.48
C GLU A 107 -12.97 6.62 -13.53
N LYS A 108 -13.86 5.61 -13.53
CA LYS A 108 -14.99 5.57 -12.60
C LYS A 108 -14.52 5.05 -11.26
N ARG A 109 -15.09 5.57 -10.17
CA ARG A 109 -14.87 5.05 -8.81
C ARG A 109 -16.15 4.90 -8.04
N GLU A 110 -16.19 3.89 -7.19
CA GLU A 110 -17.20 3.71 -6.15
C GLU A 110 -16.58 4.02 -4.78
N SER A 111 -17.36 4.60 -3.87
CA SER A 111 -16.91 4.91 -2.50
C SER A 111 -17.44 3.86 -1.53
N TRP A 112 -16.53 3.14 -0.87
CA TRP A 112 -16.85 2.26 0.26
C TRP A 112 -16.65 2.95 1.61
N GLY A 113 -15.91 4.07 1.62
CA GLY A 113 -15.51 4.74 2.84
C GLY A 113 -14.62 3.84 3.71
N PHE A 114 -14.59 4.08 5.01
CA PHE A 114 -13.78 3.28 5.95
C PHE A 114 -14.21 1.81 6.05
N ILE A 115 -15.39 1.43 5.54
CA ILE A 115 -15.83 0.04 5.55
C ILE A 115 -14.90 -0.80 4.67
N GLY A 116 -14.38 -0.24 3.56
CA GLY A 116 -13.43 -0.94 2.69
C GLY A 116 -12.14 -1.33 3.43
N GLU A 117 -11.43 -0.35 4.01
CA GLU A 117 -10.22 -0.61 4.80
C GLU A 117 -10.50 -1.57 5.96
N ARG A 118 -11.62 -1.36 6.67
CA ARG A 118 -11.96 -2.15 7.86
C ARG A 118 -12.26 -3.60 7.52
N GLN A 119 -13.02 -3.87 6.47
CA GLN A 119 -13.40 -5.24 6.13
C GLN A 119 -12.27 -6.00 5.45
N ILE A 120 -11.48 -5.32 4.60
CA ILE A 120 -10.39 -5.95 3.87
C ILE A 120 -9.16 -6.11 4.75
N LEU A 121 -8.75 -5.04 5.45
CA LEU A 121 -7.53 -5.03 6.24
C LEU A 121 -7.77 -5.18 7.74
N GLY A 122 -8.97 -4.93 8.27
CA GLY A 122 -9.17 -4.88 9.73
C GLY A 122 -8.39 -3.74 10.39
N VAL A 123 -8.18 -2.64 9.67
CA VAL A 123 -7.50 -1.43 10.15
C VAL A 123 -8.54 -0.32 10.31
N PHE A 124 -8.30 0.55 11.29
CA PHE A 124 -9.17 1.69 11.59
C PHE A 124 -8.41 2.99 11.38
N THR A 125 -8.65 3.66 10.26
CA THR A 125 -8.14 5.02 10.03
C THR A 125 -8.99 6.09 10.72
N HIS A 126 -8.33 7.11 11.25
CA HIS A 126 -8.92 8.31 11.81
C HIS A 126 -8.78 9.51 10.86
N PHE A 127 -9.73 10.43 10.96
CA PHE A 127 -9.56 11.79 10.48
C PHE A 127 -8.88 12.62 11.57
N THR A 128 -7.74 13.22 11.26
CA THR A 128 -7.06 14.16 12.15
C THR A 128 -6.86 15.51 11.47
N TRP A 129 -6.61 16.52 12.29
CA TRP A 129 -5.90 17.72 11.82
C TRP A 129 -4.48 17.33 11.35
N PRO A 130 -3.79 18.19 10.60
CA PRO A 130 -2.41 17.92 10.16
C PRO A 130 -1.51 17.68 11.39
N LEU A 131 -0.80 16.55 11.41
CA LEU A 131 0.11 16.19 12.52
C LEU A 131 1.52 15.96 11.98
N HIS A 132 2.53 16.48 12.70
CA HIS A 132 3.91 16.14 12.41
C HIS A 132 4.19 14.68 12.69
N VAL A 133 4.86 14.03 11.74
CA VAL A 133 5.14 12.60 11.79
C VAL A 133 6.64 12.37 12.02
N ASP A 134 6.93 11.54 13.03
CA ASP A 134 8.28 11.10 13.37
C ASP A 134 8.45 9.59 13.14
N MET A 135 9.65 9.19 12.74
CA MET A 135 9.95 7.79 12.43
C MET A 135 10.17 7.00 13.71
N THR A 136 9.65 5.78 13.75
CA THR A 136 9.95 4.83 14.83
C THR A 136 11.27 4.11 14.55
N ALA A 137 11.77 3.35 15.54
CA ALA A 137 12.92 2.46 15.32
C ALA A 137 12.67 1.44 14.20
N ASN A 138 11.42 0.97 14.03
CA ASN A 138 11.06 0.09 12.92
C ASN A 138 11.07 0.86 11.58
N GLY A 139 10.57 2.10 11.54
CA GLY A 139 10.64 2.94 10.35
C GLY A 139 12.06 3.08 9.81
N PHE A 140 13.02 3.39 10.68
CA PHE A 140 14.43 3.47 10.29
C PHE A 140 14.99 2.14 9.77
N LYS A 141 14.63 1.01 10.38
CA LYS A 141 15.03 -0.33 9.89
C LYS A 141 14.46 -0.65 8.51
N TRP A 142 13.25 -0.19 8.22
CA TRP A 142 12.59 -0.35 6.92
C TRP A 142 13.07 0.66 5.87
N GLY A 143 13.89 1.64 6.26
CA GLY A 143 14.50 2.61 5.34
C GLY A 143 13.83 3.99 5.31
N LEU A 144 12.86 4.26 6.18
CA LEU A 144 12.22 5.58 6.30
C LEU A 144 13.13 6.57 7.05
N LYS A 145 13.20 7.81 6.55
CA LYS A 145 14.03 8.91 7.05
C LYS A 145 13.35 10.29 6.91
N LEU A 146 12.45 10.46 5.94
CA LEU A 146 11.77 11.73 5.68
C LEU A 146 10.63 11.94 6.66
N LYS A 147 10.55 13.16 7.19
CA LYS A 147 9.41 13.63 7.97
C LYS A 147 8.34 14.19 7.04
N TRP A 148 7.08 14.05 7.42
CA TRP A 148 5.96 14.68 6.73
C TRP A 148 4.89 15.14 7.71
N THR A 149 3.85 15.79 7.17
CA THR A 149 2.64 16.13 7.89
C THR A 149 1.52 15.19 7.44
N GLY A 150 1.04 14.34 8.33
CA GLY A 150 0.02 13.32 8.04
C GLY A 150 -1.40 13.77 8.37
N TYR A 151 -2.39 13.12 7.73
CA TYR A 151 -3.81 13.48 7.81
C TYR A 151 -4.75 12.32 8.11
N ARG A 152 -4.30 11.08 7.90
CA ARG A 152 -5.14 9.86 7.94
C ARG A 152 -4.42 8.74 8.68
N PRO A 153 -4.01 8.93 9.94
CA PRO A 153 -3.35 7.88 10.68
C PRO A 153 -4.31 6.73 11.01
N ALA A 154 -3.75 5.53 11.14
CA ALA A 154 -4.44 4.41 11.75
C ALA A 154 -4.39 4.51 13.29
N ALA A 155 -5.43 3.97 13.94
CA ALA A 155 -5.45 3.75 15.37
C ALA A 155 -4.35 2.74 15.75
N PRO A 156 -3.46 3.05 16.72
CA PRO A 156 -2.43 2.15 17.19
C PRO A 156 -3.04 1.12 18.17
N SER A 157 -4.06 0.38 17.75
CA SER A 157 -4.50 -0.77 18.53
C SER A 157 -3.47 -1.90 18.35
N PRO A 158 -2.90 -2.49 19.42
CA PRO A 158 -1.94 -3.59 19.31
C PRO A 158 -2.45 -4.79 18.51
N SER A 159 -3.78 -4.93 18.38
CA SER A 159 -4.42 -6.01 17.62
C SER A 159 -4.54 -5.74 16.11
N SER A 160 -4.36 -4.51 15.64
CA SER A 160 -4.64 -4.17 14.24
C SER A 160 -3.38 -4.02 13.37
N LEU A 161 -2.22 -3.65 13.91
CA LEU A 161 -1.00 -3.36 13.16
C LEU A 161 0.18 -4.20 13.66
N THR A 162 1.04 -4.65 12.74
CA THR A 162 2.21 -5.49 13.04
C THR A 162 3.45 -4.64 13.33
N TYR A 163 3.73 -3.65 12.48
CA TYR A 163 4.78 -2.68 12.70
C TYR A 163 4.24 -1.27 12.51
N ILE A 164 4.47 -0.40 13.48
CA ILE A 164 4.32 1.05 13.32
C ILE A 164 5.68 1.58 12.88
N LEU A 165 5.73 2.14 11.68
CA LEU A 165 6.95 2.65 11.05
C LEU A 165 7.11 4.16 11.26
N ALA A 166 6.01 4.88 11.35
CA ALA A 166 6.00 6.29 11.69
C ALA A 166 4.75 6.65 12.49
N SER A 167 4.89 7.61 13.39
CA SER A 167 3.82 8.00 14.31
C SER A 167 3.85 9.48 14.67
N SER A 168 2.74 9.96 15.23
CA SER A 168 2.65 11.30 15.84
C SER A 168 2.14 11.20 17.28
N GLN A 169 2.22 12.32 18.00
CA GLN A 169 1.72 12.46 19.39
C GLN A 169 2.20 11.35 20.33
N GLY A 170 3.51 11.07 20.33
CA GLY A 170 4.09 10.04 21.21
C GLY A 170 3.65 8.60 20.90
N GLY A 171 3.16 8.33 19.68
CA GLY A 171 2.72 7.00 19.25
C GLY A 171 1.21 6.79 19.23
N ALA A 172 0.42 7.80 19.57
CA ALA A 172 -1.05 7.72 19.60
C ALA A 172 -1.69 7.56 18.21
N TYR A 173 -0.94 7.80 17.13
CA TYR A 173 -1.41 7.72 15.75
C TYR A 173 -0.33 7.13 14.85
N ALA A 174 -0.66 6.07 14.09
CA ALA A 174 0.25 5.41 13.16
C ALA A 174 0.07 5.97 11.74
N HIS A 175 1.06 6.71 11.25
CA HIS A 175 1.03 7.36 9.92
C HIS A 175 1.70 6.51 8.83
N ALA A 176 2.58 5.60 9.23
CA ALA A 176 3.09 4.54 8.38
C ALA A 176 3.12 3.23 9.15
N TRP A 177 2.70 2.15 8.51
CA TRP A 177 2.51 0.87 9.18
C TRP A 177 2.53 -0.31 8.22
N LEU A 178 2.93 -1.47 8.74
CA LEU A 178 2.71 -2.77 8.13
C LEU A 178 1.64 -3.51 8.93
N LYS A 179 0.68 -4.10 8.23
CA LYS A 179 -0.17 -5.16 8.75
C LYS A 179 0.13 -6.48 8.08
N ASN A 180 0.58 -7.44 8.88
CA ASN A 180 0.82 -8.81 8.45
C ASN A 180 -0.47 -9.65 8.51
N PHE A 181 -0.61 -10.56 7.56
CA PHE A 181 -1.74 -11.50 7.47
C PHE A 181 -1.29 -12.95 7.46
N ASN A 182 0.03 -13.18 7.44
CA ASN A 182 0.63 -14.50 7.47
C ASN A 182 1.82 -14.50 8.44
N LYS A 183 1.60 -15.09 9.62
CA LYS A 183 2.56 -15.11 10.74
C LYS A 183 3.89 -15.80 10.40
N ASP A 184 3.89 -16.69 9.40
CA ASP A 184 5.09 -17.42 8.99
C ASP A 184 6.02 -16.51 8.15
N TYR A 185 5.48 -15.40 7.62
CA TYR A 185 6.20 -14.41 6.82
C TYR A 185 5.99 -13.00 7.41
N PRO A 186 6.61 -12.66 8.55
CA PRO A 186 6.30 -11.46 9.34
C PRO A 186 6.55 -10.13 8.63
N ASN A 187 7.39 -10.12 7.59
CA ASN A 187 7.67 -8.94 6.78
C ASN A 187 6.72 -8.81 5.56
N SER A 188 5.79 -9.74 5.35
CA SER A 188 4.77 -9.63 4.30
C SER A 188 3.50 -8.95 4.81
N GLY A 189 2.57 -8.67 3.90
CA GLY A 189 1.29 -8.04 4.20
C GLY A 189 1.13 -6.66 3.57
N PHE A 190 0.28 -5.83 4.18
CA PHE A 190 -0.09 -4.52 3.64
C PHE A 190 0.70 -3.41 4.32
N LEU A 191 1.53 -2.72 3.54
CA LEU A 191 2.37 -1.62 3.96
C LEU A 191 1.79 -0.31 3.43
N ARG A 192 1.50 0.64 4.32
CA ARG A 192 1.07 1.99 3.94
C ARG A 192 2.13 3.01 4.35
N ILE A 193 2.54 3.85 3.41
CA ILE A 193 3.37 5.03 3.69
C ILE A 193 2.87 6.28 2.96
N TRP A 194 3.07 7.40 3.65
CA TRP A 194 2.55 8.74 3.42
C TRP A 194 1.03 8.82 3.32
N ASP A 195 0.42 9.13 4.46
CA ASP A 195 -1.01 9.34 4.65
C ASP A 195 -1.44 10.79 4.38
N TYR A 196 -1.02 11.35 3.23
CA TYR A 196 -1.36 12.71 2.79
C TYR A 196 -1.47 12.81 1.26
N ALA A 197 -2.07 13.91 0.78
CA ALA A 197 -2.18 14.20 -0.65
C ALA A 197 -0.81 14.54 -1.26
N LEU A 198 -0.34 13.71 -2.19
CA LEU A 198 0.93 13.91 -2.86
C LEU A 198 0.75 14.91 -4.01
N HIS A 199 1.32 16.10 -3.84
CA HIS A 199 1.38 17.13 -4.88
C HIS A 199 2.72 17.14 -5.63
N ASP A 200 3.75 16.55 -5.04
CA ASP A 200 5.06 16.30 -5.63
C ASP A 200 5.64 15.01 -5.04
N ILE A 201 6.61 14.42 -5.73
CA ILE A 201 7.38 13.28 -5.25
C ILE A 201 8.87 13.50 -5.57
N SER A 202 9.70 13.69 -4.54
CA SER A 202 11.15 13.88 -4.76
C SER A 202 11.87 12.56 -5.05
N ASP A 203 13.12 12.63 -5.53
CA ASP A 203 13.94 11.42 -5.70
C ASP A 203 14.25 10.74 -4.35
N ARG A 204 14.35 11.51 -3.28
CA ARG A 204 14.50 10.97 -1.92
C ARG A 204 13.26 10.19 -1.48
N MET A 205 12.08 10.69 -1.85
CA MET A 205 10.81 10.00 -1.62
C MET A 205 10.76 8.70 -2.42
N LEU A 206 11.08 8.74 -3.71
CA LEU A 206 11.12 7.52 -4.55
C LEU A 206 12.09 6.48 -3.99
N GLU A 207 13.25 6.91 -3.51
CA GLU A 207 14.22 6.04 -2.87
C GLU A 207 13.71 5.42 -1.56
N GLU A 208 12.99 6.18 -0.72
CA GLU A 208 12.35 5.61 0.48
C GLU A 208 11.26 4.61 0.14
N LEU A 209 10.40 4.93 -0.84
CA LEU A 209 9.37 4.03 -1.31
C LEU A 209 9.99 2.71 -1.79
N TYR A 210 11.08 2.78 -2.57
CA TYR A 210 11.81 1.60 -3.02
C TYR A 210 12.42 0.78 -1.87
N ASN A 211 13.06 1.46 -0.90
CA ASN A 211 13.67 0.80 0.25
C ASN A 211 12.64 0.03 1.09
N VAL A 212 11.48 0.64 1.38
CA VAL A 212 10.42 -0.06 2.12
C VAL A 212 9.78 -1.17 1.30
N SER A 213 9.66 -0.98 -0.03
CA SER A 213 9.12 -2.03 -0.90
C SER A 213 10.00 -3.27 -0.93
N THR A 214 11.32 -3.09 -0.92
CA THR A 214 12.31 -4.18 -1.06
C THR A 214 12.84 -4.73 0.26
N HIS A 215 12.46 -4.14 1.39
CA HIS A 215 12.92 -4.55 2.71
C HIS A 215 12.71 -6.05 2.97
N LEU A 216 13.81 -6.80 3.12
CA LEU A 216 13.82 -8.24 3.40
C LEU A 216 12.90 -9.06 2.47
N LEU A 217 12.81 -8.67 1.19
CA LEU A 217 12.26 -9.53 0.15
C LEU A 217 13.39 -10.39 -0.41
N GLU A 218 13.29 -11.71 -0.22
CA GLU A 218 14.24 -12.71 -0.75
C GLU A 218 13.95 -13.09 -2.21
#